data_AF-A0A917N006-F1
#
_entry.id   AF-A0A917N006-F1
#
_cell.length_a   1.000
_cell.length_b   1.000
_cell.length_c   1.000
_cell.angle_alpha   90.00
_cell.angle_beta   90.00
_cell.angle_gamma   90.00
#
_symmetry.space_group_name_H-M   'P 1'
#
loop_
_entity.id
_entity.type
_entity.pdbx_description
1 polymer ?
#
loop_
_entity_poly.entity_id
_entity_poly.type
_entity_poly.pdbx_seq_one_letter_code
_entity_poly.pdbx_strand_id
1 'polypeptide(L)'
;MNIQNIPDELLEELCLEVRFFFLNYPYKQCRKLLWQFYTASVYHSADSSSGQENSNRLFMYERIEEFLRLLNALDKKMQGFEPVEGSCERKRGSDKTRRKAQSAKA
;
A
#
# COMPACT_ATOMS: atom_id res chain seq x y z
N MET A 1 -17.92 -6.40 15.11
CA MET A 1 -16.72 -5.86 15.79
C MET A 1 -16.65 -4.38 15.49
N ASN A 2 -16.58 -3.51 16.50
CA ASN A 2 -16.44 -2.07 16.29
C ASN A 2 -14.96 -1.76 16.08
N ILE A 3 -14.58 -1.21 14.92
CA ILE A 3 -13.19 -0.90 14.55
C ILE A 3 -12.54 0.06 15.55
N GLN A 4 -13.35 0.88 16.24
CA GLN A 4 -12.86 1.82 17.25
C GLN A 4 -12.35 1.18 18.56
N ASN A 5 -12.49 -0.13 18.72
CA ASN A 5 -11.96 -0.86 19.88
C ASN A 5 -10.66 -1.62 19.56
N ILE A 6 -10.09 -1.44 18.37
CA ILE A 6 -8.80 -2.03 18.01
C ILE A 6 -7.72 -1.14 18.64
N PRO A 7 -6.83 -1.68 19.50
CA PRO A 7 -5.73 -0.92 20.05
C PRO A 7 -4.83 -0.36 18.94
N ASP A 8 -4.38 0.89 19.09
CA ASP A 8 -3.52 1.54 18.10
C ASP A 8 -2.22 0.75 17.86
N GLU A 9 -1.64 0.17 18.91
CA GLU A 9 -0.45 -0.70 18.84
C GLU A 9 -0.67 -1.90 17.89
N LEU A 10 -1.84 -2.54 17.97
CA LEU A 10 -2.18 -3.66 17.08
C LEU A 10 -2.37 -3.18 15.63
N LEU A 11 -2.92 -1.99 15.45
CA LEU A 11 -3.09 -1.40 14.12
C LEU A 11 -1.71 -1.07 13.50
N GLU A 12 -0.77 -0.56 14.28
CA GLU A 12 0.60 -0.28 13.85
C GLU A 12 1.35 -1.56 13.45
N GLU A 13 1.26 -2.63 14.25
CA GLU A 13 1.84 -3.93 13.92
C GLU A 13 1.29 -4.47 12.59
N LEU A 14 -0.03 -4.45 12.39
CA LEU A 14 -0.66 -4.87 11.14
C LEU A 14 -0.21 -4.00 9.95
N CYS A 15 -0.06 -2.70 10.16
CA CYS A 15 0.47 -1.78 9.15
C CYS A 15 1.91 -2.15 8.76
N LEU A 16 2.76 -2.47 9.73
CA LEU A 16 4.14 -2.89 9.49
C LEU A 16 4.21 -4.22 8.75
N GLU A 17 3.38 -5.20 9.12
CA GLU A 17 3.29 -6.48 8.41
C GLU A 17 2.90 -6.29 6.94
N VAL A 18 1.92 -5.42 6.67
CA VAL A 18 1.50 -5.12 5.29
C VAL A 18 2.63 -4.48 4.49
N ARG A 19 3.37 -3.52 5.08
CA ARG A 19 4.55 -2.92 4.42
C ARG A 19 5.61 -3.97 4.15
N PHE A 20 5.93 -4.80 5.15
CA PHE A 20 6.94 -5.85 5.04
C PHE A 20 6.56 -6.86 3.95
N PHE A 21 5.28 -7.25 3.86
CA PHE A 21 4.80 -8.13 2.82
C PHE A 21 5.08 -7.56 1.42
N PHE A 22 4.70 -6.31 1.14
CA PHE A 22 4.89 -5.73 -0.20
C PHE A 22 6.33 -5.32 -0.51
N LEU A 23 7.17 -5.10 0.51
CA LEU A 23 8.61 -4.91 0.35
C LEU A 23 9.27 -6.17 -0.23
N ASN A 24 8.87 -7.35 0.25
CA ASN A 24 9.42 -8.63 -0.18
C ASN A 24 8.69 -9.22 -1.41
N TYR A 25 7.40 -8.95 -1.53
CA TYR A 25 6.53 -9.48 -2.57
C TYR A 25 5.73 -8.35 -3.23
N PRO A 26 6.28 -7.72 -4.29
CA PRO A 26 5.62 -6.60 -4.95
C PRO A 26 4.22 -6.97 -5.45
N TYR A 27 3.26 -6.05 -5.30
CA TYR A 27 1.85 -6.27 -5.65
C TYR A 27 1.64 -6.90 -7.04
N LYS A 28 2.37 -6.44 -8.05
CA LYS A 28 2.29 -6.97 -9.42
C LYS A 28 2.67 -8.46 -9.49
N GLN A 29 3.66 -8.88 -8.72
CA GLN A 29 4.10 -10.27 -8.65
C GLN A 29 3.06 -11.13 -7.91
N CYS A 30 2.55 -10.66 -6.77
CA CYS A 30 1.49 -11.34 -6.02
C CYS A 30 0.23 -11.56 -6.88
N ARG A 31 -0.20 -10.54 -7.62
CA ARG A 31 -1.35 -10.64 -8.53
C ARG A 31 -1.12 -11.66 -9.63
N LYS A 32 0.09 -11.66 -10.22
CA LYS A 32 0.46 -12.65 -11.24
C LYS A 32 0.43 -14.08 -10.68
N LEU A 33 0.99 -14.29 -9.50
CA LEU A 33 0.98 -15.60 -8.83
C LEU A 33 -0.44 -16.06 -8.51
N LEU A 34 -1.29 -15.18 -7.98
CA LEU A 34 -2.69 -15.49 -7.69
C LEU A 34 -3.45 -15.93 -8.96
N TRP A 35 -3.26 -15.21 -10.07
CA TRP A 35 -3.82 -15.60 -11.36
C TRP A 35 -3.33 -16.98 -11.81
N GLN A 36 -2.03 -17.26 -11.68
CA GLN A 36 -1.46 -18.56 -12.02
C GLN A 36 -2.02 -19.70 -11.17
N PHE A 37 -2.24 -19.47 -9.88
CA PHE A 37 -2.88 -20.46 -9.01
C PHE A 37 -4.32 -20.72 -9.42
N TYR A 38 -5.09 -19.67 -9.70
CA TYR A 38 -6.47 -19.81 -10.15
C TYR A 38 -6.54 -20.58 -11.47
N THR A 39 -5.76 -20.20 -12.48
CA THR A 39 -5.78 -20.89 -13.77
C THR A 39 -5.33 -22.34 -13.65
N ALA A 40 -4.26 -22.62 -12.90
CA ALA A 40 -3.83 -23.99 -12.63
C ALA A 40 -4.95 -24.80 -11.94
N SER A 41 -5.65 -24.19 -10.97
CA SER A 41 -6.76 -24.86 -10.28
C SER A 41 -7.91 -25.20 -11.23
N VAL A 42 -8.25 -24.32 -12.17
CA VAL A 42 -9.31 -24.52 -13.17
C VAL A 42 -8.91 -25.63 -14.16
N TYR A 43 -7.68 -25.60 -14.68
CA TYR A 43 -7.20 -26.64 -15.58
C TYR A 43 -7.15 -28.01 -14.91
N HIS A 44 -6.72 -28.07 -13.65
CA HIS A 44 -6.64 -29.34 -12.93
C HIS A 44 -8.02 -29.92 -12.61
N SER A 45 -9.06 -29.09 -12.51
CA SER A 45 -10.42 -29.56 -12.22
C SER A 45 -11.33 -29.63 -13.44
N ALA A 46 -10.83 -29.35 -14.64
CA ALA A 46 -11.63 -29.21 -15.86
C ALA A 46 -12.49 -30.45 -16.15
N ASP A 47 -11.99 -31.66 -15.84
CA ASP A 47 -12.68 -32.92 -16.13
C ASP A 47 -13.49 -33.48 -14.96
N SER A 48 -13.41 -32.88 -13.76
CA SER A 48 -13.93 -33.50 -12.54
C SER A 48 -14.75 -32.57 -11.63
N SER A 49 -14.81 -31.28 -11.93
CA SER A 49 -15.50 -30.30 -11.06
C SER A 49 -16.93 -30.03 -11.48
N SER A 50 -17.82 -29.91 -10.49
CA SER A 50 -19.18 -29.45 -10.72
C SER A 50 -19.22 -27.94 -11.03
N GLY A 51 -20.28 -27.48 -11.69
CA GLY A 51 -20.48 -26.04 -11.94
C GLY A 51 -20.43 -25.20 -10.66
N GLN A 52 -20.99 -25.71 -9.56
CA GLN A 52 -20.98 -25.04 -8.26
C GLN A 52 -19.55 -24.89 -7.69
N GLU A 53 -18.72 -25.92 -7.82
CA GLU A 53 -17.32 -25.86 -7.36
C GLU A 53 -16.52 -24.83 -8.14
N ASN A 54 -16.75 -24.73 -9.46
CA ASN A 54 -16.11 -23.73 -10.30
C ASN A 54 -16.55 -22.31 -9.93
N SER A 55 -17.84 -22.09 -9.67
CA SER A 55 -18.35 -20.81 -9.16
C SER A 55 -17.72 -20.44 -7.81
N ASN A 56 -17.59 -21.40 -6.89
CA ASN A 56 -16.97 -21.16 -5.59
C ASN A 56 -15.47 -20.81 -5.73
N ARG A 57 -14.75 -21.49 -6.62
CA ARG A 57 -13.33 -21.20 -6.91
C ARG A 57 -13.14 -19.80 -7.49
N LEU A 58 -13.96 -19.42 -8.46
CA LEU A 58 -13.93 -18.08 -9.05
C LEU A 58 -14.21 -17.02 -7.97
N PHE A 59 -15.25 -17.22 -7.16
CA PHE A 59 -15.58 -16.30 -6.07
C PHE A 59 -14.41 -16.13 -5.10
N MET A 60 -13.76 -17.23 -4.69
CA MET A 60 -12.58 -17.17 -3.81
C MET A 60 -11.42 -16.39 -4.45
N TYR A 61 -11.15 -16.63 -5.75
CA TYR A 61 -10.14 -15.86 -6.48
C TYR A 61 -10.45 -14.35 -6.44
N GLU A 62 -11.68 -13.95 -6.75
CA GLU A 62 -12.10 -12.55 -6.75
C GLU A 62 -11.96 -11.91 -5.37
N ARG A 63 -12.35 -12.63 -4.31
CA ARG A 63 -12.22 -12.16 -2.92
C ARG A 63 -10.77 -11.93 -2.51
N ILE A 64 -9.87 -12.83 -2.90
CA ILE A 64 -8.44 -12.71 -2.59
C ILE A 64 -7.80 -11.59 -3.43
N GLU A 65 -8.17 -11.45 -4.71
CA GLU A 65 -7.69 -10.35 -5.55
C GLU A 65 -8.12 -8.99 -4.97
N GLU A 66 -9.38 -8.86 -4.54
CA GLU A 66 -9.85 -7.65 -3.89
C GLU A 66 -9.11 -7.36 -2.59
N PHE A 67 -8.93 -8.38 -1.74
CA PHE A 67 -8.19 -8.24 -0.49
C PHE A 67 -6.75 -7.76 -0.72
N LEU A 68 -6.04 -8.38 -1.66
CA LEU A 68 -4.67 -8.01 -2.03
C LEU A 68 -4.61 -6.56 -2.57
N ARG A 69 -5.62 -6.14 -3.34
CA ARG A 69 -5.74 -4.77 -3.83
C ARG A 69 -5.92 -3.77 -2.69
N LEU A 70 -6.74 -4.09 -1.70
CA LEU A 70 -6.96 -3.25 -0.52
C LEU A 70 -5.69 -3.10 0.33
N LEU A 71 -4.96 -4.21 0.57
CA LEU A 71 -3.70 -4.16 1.30
C LEU A 71 -2.65 -3.31 0.58
N ASN A 72 -2.55 -3.41 -0.75
CA ASN A 72 -1.63 -2.58 -1.53
C ASN A 72 -2.04 -1.10 -1.54
N ALA A 73 -3.33 -0.80 -1.49
CA ALA A 73 -3.79 0.58 -1.34
C ALA A 73 -3.43 1.13 0.06
N LEU A 74 -3.53 0.31 1.10
CA LEU A 74 -3.09 0.65 2.45
C LEU A 74 -1.58 0.90 2.49
N ASP A 75 -0.77 0.00 1.94
CA ASP A 75 0.69 0.15 1.83
C ASP A 75 1.09 1.47 1.15
N LYS A 76 0.50 1.76 -0.01
CA LYS A 76 0.75 3.04 -0.70
C LYS A 76 0.35 4.26 0.11
N LYS A 77 -0.77 4.18 0.85
CA LYS A 77 -1.21 5.28 1.71
C LYS A 77 -0.21 5.51 2.85
N MET A 78 0.33 4.44 3.44
CA MET A 78 1.36 4.52 4.48
C MET A 78 2.68 5.06 3.95
N GLN A 79 3.09 4.68 2.73
CA GLN A 79 4.29 5.23 2.09
C GLN A 79 4.15 6.71 1.70
N GLY A 80 2.93 7.18 1.45
CA GLY A 80 2.63 8.61 1.24
C GLY A 80 2.53 9.42 2.53
N PHE A 81 2.56 8.77 3.70
CA PHE A 81 2.55 9.38 5.02
C PHE A 81 3.98 9.33 5.58
N GLU A 82 4.86 10.20 5.11
CA GLU A 82 6.07 10.53 5.87
C GLU A 82 5.62 11.29 7.14
N PRO A 83 5.79 10.75 8.36
CA PRO A 83 5.62 11.56 9.54
C PRO A 83 6.70 12.64 9.53
N VAL A 84 6.30 13.91 9.48
CA VAL A 84 7.22 15.02 9.68
C VAL A 84 7.66 14.99 11.14
N GLU A 85 8.72 14.23 11.42
CA GLU A 85 9.43 14.32 12.69
C GLU A 85 10.23 15.64 12.72
N GLY A 86 9.75 16.60 13.52
CA GLY A 86 10.60 17.51 14.28
C GLY A 86 11.43 18.53 13.51
N SER A 87 10.80 19.54 12.90
CA SER A 87 11.45 20.84 12.72
C SER A 87 11.36 21.65 14.02
N CYS A 88 12.22 21.28 14.97
CA CYS A 88 12.49 22.05 16.18
C CYS A 88 12.80 23.51 15.82
N GLU A 89 12.00 24.43 16.36
CA GLU A 89 12.19 25.87 16.24
C GLU A 89 13.61 26.29 16.62
N ARG A 90 14.27 27.04 15.74
CA ARG A 90 15.27 28.04 16.15
C ARG A 90 14.92 29.38 15.51
N LYS A 91 14.23 30.21 16.29
CA LYS A 91 14.17 31.66 16.07
C LYS A 91 15.57 32.27 16.20
N ARG A 92 16.00 33.01 15.17
CA ARG A 92 16.88 34.20 15.18
C ARG A 92 16.74 34.77 13.76
N GLY A 93 15.92 35.77 13.49
CA GLY A 93 16.12 37.14 13.97
C GLY A 93 17.24 37.79 13.16
N SER A 94 16.92 38.44 12.03
CA SER A 94 17.41 39.79 11.69
C SER A 94 16.98 40.21 10.28
N ASP A 95 16.02 41.12 10.31
CA ASP A 95 15.72 42.15 9.33
C ASP A 95 16.99 42.88 8.84
N LYS A 96 17.15 43.03 7.51
CA LYS A 96 17.99 44.06 6.87
C LYS A 96 17.69 44.18 5.37
N THR A 97 16.65 44.95 5.11
CA THR A 97 16.52 45.99 4.08
C THR A 97 17.73 46.27 3.17
N ARG A 98 17.42 46.40 1.87
CA ARG A 98 17.92 47.40 0.88
C ARG A 98 19.29 47.20 0.20
N ARG A 99 19.19 47.31 -1.14
CA ARG A 99 20.15 47.85 -2.13
C ARG A 99 21.24 46.90 -2.63
N LYS A 100 21.08 46.46 -3.90
CA LYS A 100 21.89 46.99 -5.01
C LYS A 100 21.20 46.73 -6.34
N ALA A 101 20.54 47.78 -6.83
CA ALA A 101 20.46 48.04 -8.25
C ALA A 101 21.84 48.50 -8.74
N GLN A 102 22.06 48.41 -10.06
CA GLN A 102 23.23 48.83 -10.84
C GLN A 102 24.29 47.75 -11.08
N SER A 103 24.16 47.07 -12.23
CA SER A 103 25.28 46.89 -13.15
C SER A 103 24.72 46.74 -14.57
N ALA A 104 24.33 47.86 -15.15
CA ALA A 104 24.22 48.03 -16.60
C ALA A 104 25.28 49.07 -16.98
N LYS A 105 26.38 48.62 -17.58
CA LYS A 105 27.31 49.31 -18.47
C LYS A 105 28.61 48.51 -18.58
N ALA A 106 28.72 47.76 -19.67
CA ALA A 106 29.94 47.65 -20.47
C ALA A 106 29.46 47.45 -21.91
#